data_AF-A0A5D2SMM4-F1
#
_entry.id   AF-A0A5D2SMM4-F1
#
_cell.length_a   1.000
_cell.length_b   1.000
_cell.length_c   1.000
_cell.angle_alpha   90.00
_cell.angle_beta   90.00
_cell.angle_gamma   90.00
#
_symmetry.space_group_name_H-M   'P 1'
#
loop_
_entity.id
_entity.type
_entity.pdbx_description
1 polymer ?
#
loop_
_entity_poly.entity_id
_entity_poly.type
_entity_poly.pdbx_seq_one_letter_code
_entity_poly.pdbx_strand_id
1 'polypeptide(L)'
;MVDIIPDPAVRTAMNEINAAQRLQLASVYKGEAEKVLQVKRAEAEAESKYLGGVGVARQRQAITDGLRENILDFSHKVEGTSAKEVMDLIMITQYFDTIKDLGNSSKNTTVFIPHGPGHVRDIGEQIRNGLMEASTAQINVE
;
A
#
# COMPACT_ATOMS: atom_id res chain seq x y z
N MET A 1 -73.19 -3.16 19.28
CA MET A 1 -71.75 -2.88 19.44
C MET A 1 -71.65 -1.46 19.96
N VAL A 2 -71.25 -1.27 21.21
CA VAL A 2 -71.08 0.07 21.81
C VAL A 2 -69.70 0.56 21.42
N ASP A 3 -69.64 1.69 20.73
CA ASP A 3 -68.39 2.31 20.28
C ASP A 3 -67.79 3.08 21.46
N ILE A 4 -66.77 2.50 22.09
CA ILE A 4 -66.04 3.12 23.20
C ILE A 4 -64.95 3.96 22.56
N ILE A 5 -65.24 5.25 22.36
CA ILE A 5 -64.28 6.20 21.80
C ILE A 5 -63.46 6.75 22.98
N PRO A 6 -62.16 6.41 23.09
CA PRO A 6 -61.31 6.94 24.14
C PRO A 6 -61.08 8.44 23.96
N ASP A 7 -60.76 9.11 25.06
CA ASP A 7 -60.48 10.54 25.06
C ASP A 7 -59.36 10.89 24.05
N PRO A 8 -59.50 11.98 23.27
CA PRO A 8 -58.51 12.39 22.27
C PRO A 8 -57.07 12.53 22.82
N ALA A 9 -56.92 12.93 24.10
CA ALA A 9 -55.61 13.02 24.75
C ALA A 9 -54.99 11.64 24.96
N VAL A 10 -55.79 10.65 25.37
CA VAL A 10 -55.35 9.27 25.60
C VAL A 10 -54.95 8.61 24.28
N ARG A 11 -55.73 8.82 23.21
CA ARG A 11 -55.39 8.29 21.88
C ARG A 11 -54.08 8.85 21.34
N THR A 12 -53.84 10.15 21.53
CA THR A 12 -52.59 10.80 21.09
C THR A 12 -51.40 10.28 21.89
N ALA A 13 -51.51 10.23 23.22
CA ALA A 13 -50.46 9.69 24.09
C ALA A 13 -50.14 8.21 23.78
N MET A 14 -51.17 7.38 23.53
CA MET A 14 -50.96 5.97 23.15
C MET A 14 -50.29 5.84 21.78
N ASN A 15 -50.61 6.70 20.82
CA ASN A 15 -49.92 6.70 19.51
C ASN A 15 -48.47 7.13 19.64
N GLU A 16 -48.17 8.14 20.44
CA GLU A 16 -46.80 8.59 20.70
C GLU A 16 -45.97 7.51 21.40
N ILE A 17 -46.53 6.81 22.39
CA ILE A 17 -45.85 5.70 23.08
C ILE A 17 -45.53 4.58 22.09
N ASN A 18 -46.49 4.18 21.25
CA ASN A 18 -46.26 3.14 20.25
C ASN A 18 -45.25 3.57 19.18
N ALA A 19 -45.28 4.83 18.75
CA ALA A 19 -44.31 5.38 17.81
C ALA A 19 -42.90 5.40 18.42
N ALA A 20 -42.75 5.85 19.67
CA ALA A 20 -41.49 5.88 20.38
C ALA A 20 -40.91 4.47 20.59
N GLN A 21 -41.74 3.49 20.97
CA GLN A 21 -41.31 2.10 21.11
C GLN A 21 -40.84 1.49 19.78
N ARG A 22 -41.56 1.76 18.68
CA ARG A 22 -41.14 1.33 17.34
C ARG A 22 -39.84 2.00 16.89
N LEU A 23 -39.68 3.30 17.15
CA LEU A 23 -38.46 4.05 16.84
C LEU A 23 -37.27 3.55 17.65
N GLN A 24 -37.46 3.23 18.93
CA GLN A 24 -36.41 2.66 19.77
C GLN A 24 -35.96 1.32 19.24
N LEU A 25 -36.91 0.43 18.91
CA LEU A 25 -36.61 -0.87 18.34
C LEU A 25 -35.87 -0.75 16.99
N ALA A 26 -36.33 0.13 16.11
CA ALA A 26 -35.66 0.40 14.83
C ALA A 26 -34.24 0.95 15.03
N SER A 27 -34.03 1.80 16.05
CA SER A 27 -32.71 2.38 16.36
C SER A 27 -31.73 1.33 16.89
N VAL A 28 -32.22 0.38 17.71
CA VAL A 28 -31.41 -0.75 18.18
C VAL A 28 -30.96 -1.62 17.00
N TYR A 29 -31.89 -2.02 16.13
CA TYR A 29 -31.55 -2.82 14.95
C TYR A 29 -30.59 -2.09 14.01
N LYS A 30 -30.77 -0.78 13.84
CA LYS A 30 -29.85 0.03 13.02
C LYS A 30 -28.45 0.08 13.63
N GLY A 31 -28.33 0.29 14.94
CA GLY A 31 -27.03 0.31 15.63
C GLY A 31 -26.33 -1.05 15.60
N GLU A 32 -27.08 -2.14 15.74
CA GLU A 32 -26.53 -3.50 15.60
C GLU A 32 -26.05 -3.78 14.18
N ALA A 33 -26.83 -3.37 13.17
CA ALA A 33 -26.45 -3.51 11.77
C ALA A 33 -25.16 -2.71 11.44
N GLU A 34 -25.06 -1.47 11.92
CA GLU A 34 -23.86 -0.65 11.77
C GLU A 34 -22.64 -1.28 12.45
N LYS A 35 -22.82 -1.81 13.66
CA LYS A 35 -21.74 -2.54 14.37
C LYS A 35 -21.27 -3.76 13.58
N VAL A 36 -22.19 -4.59 13.10
CA VAL A 36 -21.85 -5.79 12.31
C VAL A 36 -21.12 -5.39 11.04
N LEU A 37 -21.59 -4.36 10.33
CA LEU A 37 -20.96 -3.87 9.11
C LEU A 37 -19.53 -3.36 9.38
N GLN A 38 -19.34 -2.60 10.47
CA GLN A 38 -18.02 -2.08 10.83
C GLN A 38 -17.05 -3.19 11.22
N VAL A 39 -17.49 -4.18 12.01
CA VAL A 39 -16.65 -5.33 12.39
C VAL A 39 -16.29 -6.16 11.16
N LYS A 40 -17.24 -6.45 10.28
CA LYS A 40 -16.98 -7.22 9.05
C LYS A 40 -16.04 -6.51 8.11
N ARG A 41 -16.13 -5.18 8.00
CA ARG A 41 -15.18 -4.38 7.23
C ARG A 41 -13.77 -4.47 7.82
N ALA A 42 -13.63 -4.35 9.15
CA ALA A 42 -12.34 -4.46 9.81
C ALA A 42 -11.72 -5.87 9.67
N GLU A 43 -12.54 -6.92 9.78
CA GLU A 43 -12.13 -8.31 9.54
C GLU A 43 -11.63 -8.50 8.09
N ALA A 44 -12.38 -8.00 7.11
CA ALA A 44 -11.99 -8.08 5.69
C ALA A 44 -10.69 -7.33 5.39
N GLU A 45 -10.49 -6.15 5.98
CA GLU A 45 -9.24 -5.38 5.83
C GLU A 45 -8.05 -6.10 6.47
N ALA A 46 -8.23 -6.74 7.63
CA ALA A 46 -7.19 -7.53 8.29
C ALA A 46 -6.83 -8.79 7.47
N GLU A 47 -7.83 -9.50 6.98
CA GLU A 47 -7.64 -10.70 6.16
C GLU A 47 -6.97 -10.38 4.82
N SER A 48 -7.37 -9.28 4.17
CA SER A 48 -6.73 -8.80 2.95
C SER A 48 -5.23 -8.51 3.15
N LYS A 49 -4.87 -7.81 4.24
CA LYS A 49 -3.46 -7.56 4.59
C LYS A 49 -2.70 -8.87 4.87
N TYR A 50 -3.33 -9.80 5.59
CA TYR A 50 -2.73 -11.09 5.89
C TYR A 50 -2.45 -11.89 4.61
N LEU A 51 -3.45 -12.05 3.74
CA LEU A 51 -3.32 -12.74 2.46
C LEU A 51 -2.29 -12.06 1.55
N GLY A 52 -2.26 -10.73 1.52
CA GLY A 52 -1.23 -9.97 0.81
C GLY A 52 0.18 -10.28 1.32
N GLY A 53 0.36 -10.32 2.65
CA GLY A 53 1.63 -10.69 3.28
C GLY A 53 2.05 -12.14 2.96
N VAL A 54 1.11 -13.08 3.04
CA VAL A 54 1.35 -14.49 2.67
C VAL A 54 1.73 -14.61 1.19
N GLY A 55 1.06 -13.89 0.30
CA GLY A 55 1.36 -13.86 -1.13
C GLY A 55 2.79 -13.37 -1.40
N VAL A 56 3.20 -12.26 -0.78
CA VAL A 56 4.57 -11.72 -0.91
C VAL A 56 5.61 -12.70 -0.36
N ALA A 57 5.35 -13.31 0.80
CA ALA A 57 6.26 -14.30 1.38
C ALA A 57 6.43 -15.52 0.46
N ARG A 58 5.32 -16.04 -0.08
CA ARG A 58 5.33 -17.17 -1.00
C ARG A 58 6.00 -16.83 -2.33
N GLN A 59 5.80 -15.62 -2.85
CA GLN A 59 6.51 -15.12 -4.02
C GLN A 59 8.02 -15.07 -3.77
N ARG A 60 8.47 -14.52 -2.63
CA ARG A 60 9.89 -14.48 -2.26
C ARG A 60 10.51 -15.86 -2.13
N GLN A 61 9.77 -16.81 -1.58
CA GLN A 61 10.20 -18.21 -1.50
C GLN A 61 10.37 -18.80 -2.90
N ALA A 62 9.37 -18.66 -3.78
CA ALA A 62 9.45 -19.15 -5.16
C ALA A 62 10.62 -18.54 -5.94
N ILE A 63 10.89 -17.24 -5.77
CA ILE A 63 12.05 -16.56 -6.37
C ILE A 63 13.36 -17.17 -5.85
N THR A 64 13.47 -17.38 -4.54
CA THR A 64 14.68 -17.92 -3.91
C THR A 64 14.95 -19.36 -4.32
N ASP A 65 13.90 -20.18 -4.36
CA ASP A 65 13.99 -21.57 -4.79
C ASP A 65 14.36 -21.67 -6.27
N GLY A 66 13.77 -20.83 -7.13
CA GLY A 66 14.15 -20.73 -8.54
C GLY A 66 15.58 -20.24 -8.75
N LEU A 67 16.05 -19.26 -7.96
CA LEU A 67 17.46 -18.82 -7.99
C LEU A 67 18.41 -19.95 -7.57
N ARG A 68 18.06 -20.73 -6.55
CA ARG A 68 18.87 -21.88 -6.10
C ARG A 68 18.98 -22.93 -7.21
N GLU A 69 17.87 -23.27 -7.86
CA GLU A 69 17.84 -24.22 -8.97
C GLU A 69 18.71 -23.72 -10.12
N ASN A 70 18.58 -22.45 -10.52
CA ASN A 70 19.42 -21.84 -11.56
C ASN A 70 20.91 -21.89 -11.21
N ILE A 71 21.30 -21.64 -9.95
CA ILE A 71 22.70 -21.69 -9.51
C ILE A 71 23.25 -23.12 -9.57
N LEU A 72 22.47 -24.10 -9.10
CA LEU A 72 22.87 -25.52 -9.16
C LEU A 72 23.06 -25.97 -10.61
N ASP A 73 22.09 -25.67 -11.48
CA ASP A 73 22.16 -25.98 -12.91
C ASP A 73 23.37 -25.36 -13.60
N PHE A 74 23.71 -24.12 -13.26
CA PHE A 74 24.85 -23.42 -13.84
C PHE A 74 26.19 -23.99 -13.34
N SER A 75 26.28 -24.28 -12.04
CA SER A 75 27.45 -24.91 -11.42
C SER A 75 27.72 -26.32 -11.96
N HIS A 76 26.70 -27.06 -12.38
CA HIS A 76 26.86 -28.40 -12.97
C HIS A 76 27.25 -28.35 -14.46
N LYS A 77 26.90 -27.28 -15.18
CA LYS A 77 27.17 -27.15 -16.62
C LYS A 77 28.49 -26.46 -16.94
N VAL A 78 29.03 -25.66 -16.02
CA VAL A 78 30.26 -24.90 -16.21
C VAL A 78 31.27 -25.27 -15.11
N GLU A 79 32.25 -26.10 -15.45
CA GLU A 79 33.31 -26.48 -14.51
C GLU A 79 34.18 -25.26 -14.14
N GLY A 80 34.35 -25.01 -12.84
CA GLY A 80 35.26 -24.01 -12.30
C GLY A 80 34.61 -22.69 -11.83
N THR A 81 33.31 -22.50 -12.00
CA THR A 81 32.60 -21.30 -11.52
C THR A 81 32.10 -21.49 -10.08
N SER A 82 32.35 -20.50 -9.22
CA SER A 82 31.84 -20.50 -7.85
C SER A 82 30.39 -19.99 -7.81
N ALA A 83 29.57 -20.51 -6.90
CA ALA A 83 28.21 -19.99 -6.64
C ALA A 83 28.20 -18.48 -6.37
N LYS A 84 29.30 -17.94 -5.83
CA LYS A 84 29.49 -16.49 -5.61
C LYS A 84 29.55 -15.71 -6.93
N GLU A 85 30.28 -16.21 -7.92
CA GLU A 85 30.45 -15.53 -9.22
C GLU A 85 29.14 -15.51 -10.02
N VAL A 86 28.34 -16.58 -9.91
CA VAL A 86 26.99 -16.63 -10.50
C VAL A 86 26.05 -15.61 -9.84
N MET A 87 26.10 -15.48 -8.51
CA MET A 87 25.32 -14.44 -7.80
C MET A 87 25.76 -13.03 -8.21
N ASP A 88 27.06 -12.78 -8.31
CA ASP A 88 27.60 -11.47 -8.72
C ASP A 88 27.12 -11.10 -10.14
N LEU A 89 27.11 -12.06 -11.07
CA LEU A 89 26.58 -11.86 -12.43
C LEU A 89 25.07 -11.56 -12.44
N ILE A 90 24.27 -12.30 -11.65
CA ILE A 90 22.83 -12.08 -11.51
C ILE A 90 22.55 -10.68 -10.94
N MET A 91 23.31 -10.25 -9.93
CA MET A 91 23.18 -8.91 -9.34
C MET A 91 23.45 -7.80 -10.35
N ILE A 92 24.49 -7.94 -11.18
CA ILE A 92 24.80 -6.97 -12.23
C ILE A 92 23.67 -6.91 -13.26
N THR A 93 23.14 -8.08 -13.65
CA THR A 93 22.00 -8.17 -14.59
C THR A 93 20.76 -7.48 -14.02
N GLN A 94 20.44 -7.76 -12.74
CA GLN A 94 19.32 -7.14 -12.05
C GLN A 94 19.47 -5.60 -11.94
N TYR A 95 20.69 -5.12 -11.69
CA TYR A 95 20.99 -3.69 -11.69
C TYR A 95 20.66 -3.06 -13.05
N PHE A 96 21.10 -3.66 -14.15
CA PHE A 96 20.79 -3.15 -15.49
C PHE A 96 19.30 -3.26 -15.84
N ASP A 97 18.62 -4.34 -15.47
CA ASP A 97 17.18 -4.48 -15.69
C ASP A 97 16.40 -3.40 -14.91
N THR A 98 16.79 -3.10 -13.67
CA THR A 98 16.16 -2.01 -12.90
C THR A 98 16.39 -0.65 -13.55
N ILE A 99 17.59 -0.39 -14.09
CA ILE A 99 17.86 0.85 -14.83
C ILE A 99 17.04 0.92 -16.11
N LYS A 100 16.91 -0.19 -16.84
CA LYS A 100 16.13 -0.27 -18.07
C LYS A 100 14.64 -0.03 -17.80
N ASP A 101 14.08 -0.65 -16.78
CA ASP A 101 12.67 -0.45 -16.38
C ASP A 101 12.41 0.99 -15.97
N LEU A 102 13.36 1.58 -15.23
CA LEU A 102 13.32 2.97 -14.81
C LEU A 102 13.42 3.94 -15.98
N GLY A 103 14.27 3.64 -16.97
CA GLY A 103 14.42 4.40 -18.21
C GLY A 103 13.24 4.25 -19.19
N ASN A 104 12.56 3.10 -19.19
CA ASN A 104 11.35 2.86 -19.99
C ASN A 104 10.11 3.54 -19.43
N SER A 105 10.13 3.93 -18.15
CA SER A 105 9.05 4.71 -17.54
C SER A 105 9.14 6.18 -17.99
N SER A 106 8.58 6.48 -19.16
CA SER A 106 8.66 7.78 -19.86
C SER A 106 8.12 9.00 -19.10
N LYS A 107 7.51 8.81 -17.92
CA LYS A 107 6.99 9.88 -17.05
C LYS A 107 7.69 9.99 -15.69
N ASN A 108 8.73 9.19 -15.43
CA ASN A 108 9.46 9.25 -14.16
C ASN A 108 10.74 10.09 -14.29
N THR A 109 10.79 11.21 -13.57
CA THR A 109 12.06 11.90 -13.30
C THR A 109 12.85 11.08 -12.28
N THR A 110 13.88 10.39 -12.74
CA THR A 110 14.75 9.60 -11.87
C THR A 110 15.97 10.40 -11.48
N VAL A 111 16.13 10.67 -10.18
CA VAL A 111 17.35 11.25 -9.62
C VAL A 111 18.20 10.12 -9.05
N PHE A 112 19.30 9.80 -9.73
CA PHE A 112 20.28 8.84 -9.19
C PHE A 112 21.09 9.52 -8.09
N ILE A 113 20.88 9.08 -6.85
CA ILE A 113 21.65 9.52 -5.67
C ILE A 113 22.73 8.46 -5.43
N PRO A 114 24.00 8.71 -5.83
CA PRO A 114 25.08 7.81 -5.49
C PRO A 114 25.22 7.65 -3.96
N HIS A 115 25.12 6.42 -3.47
CA HIS A 115 25.21 6.08 -2.05
C HIS A 115 26.65 5.69 -1.65
N GLY A 116 27.59 6.61 -1.86
CA GLY A 116 28.93 6.51 -1.30
C GLY A 116 29.08 7.51 -0.15
N PRO A 117 29.86 7.23 0.91
CA PRO A 117 30.11 8.18 2.00
C PRO A 117 30.64 9.55 1.51
N GLY A 118 31.37 9.58 0.39
CA GLY A 118 31.83 10.82 -0.25
C GLY A 118 30.75 11.54 -1.07
N HIS A 119 29.77 10.81 -1.61
CA HIS A 119 28.83 11.32 -2.59
C HIS A 119 27.64 12.07 -1.98
N VAL A 120 27.30 11.83 -0.72
CA VAL A 120 26.27 12.62 -0.01
C VAL A 120 26.69 14.09 0.12
N ARG A 121 27.99 14.36 0.34
CA ARG A 121 28.54 15.72 0.39
C ARG A 121 28.48 16.38 -0.98
N ASP A 122 28.85 15.64 -2.02
CA ASP A 122 28.84 16.13 -3.41
C ASP A 122 27.41 16.46 -3.88
N ILE A 123 26.40 15.69 -3.47
CA ILE A 123 24.98 15.98 -3.77
C ILE A 123 24.52 17.26 -3.06
N GLY A 124 24.92 17.45 -1.81
CA GLY A 124 24.64 18.69 -1.07
C GLY A 124 25.27 19.92 -1.73
N GLU A 125 26.47 19.79 -2.31
CA GLU A 125 27.12 20.84 -3.09
C GLU A 125 26.43 21.07 -4.44
N GLN A 126 26.08 20.01 -5.18
CA GLN A 126 25.40 20.12 -6.49
C GLN A 126 23.99 20.72 -6.38
N ILE A 127 23.21 20.32 -5.38
CA ILE A 127 21.86 20.90 -5.15
C ILE A 127 21.99 22.38 -4.80
N ARG A 128 22.94 22.74 -3.93
CA ARG A 128 23.16 24.13 -3.51
C ARG A 128 23.61 24.98 -4.70
N ASN A 129 24.54 24.48 -5.51
CA ASN A 129 25.01 25.17 -6.71
C ASN A 129 23.90 25.31 -7.75
N GLY A 130 23.11 24.26 -8.00
CA GLY A 130 21.99 24.32 -8.94
C GLY A 130 20.89 25.29 -8.50
N LEU A 131 20.58 25.36 -7.20
CA LEU A 131 19.65 26.35 -6.65
C LEU A 131 20.22 27.78 -6.72
N MET A 132 21.52 27.94 -6.45
CA MET A 132 22.19 29.23 -6.51
C MET A 132 22.28 29.74 -7.96
N GLU A 133 22.62 28.87 -8.91
CA GLU A 133 22.64 29.17 -10.35
C GLU A 133 21.25 29.51 -10.88
N ALA A 134 20.21 28.76 -10.48
CA ALA A 134 18.82 29.08 -10.80
C ALA A 134 18.39 30.44 -10.25
N SER A 135 18.80 30.76 -9.02
CA SER A 135 18.50 32.08 -8.42
C SER A 135 19.25 33.22 -9.11
N THR A 136 20.49 33.01 -9.59
CA THR A 136 21.21 34.02 -10.38
C THR A 136 20.67 34.17 -11.80
N ALA A 137 20.16 33.10 -12.40
CA ALA A 137 19.51 33.15 -13.71
C ALA A 137 18.19 33.94 -13.67
N GLN A 138 17.47 33.93 -12.54
CA GLN A 138 16.27 34.76 -12.35
C GLN A 138 16.57 36.27 -12.21
N ILE A 139 17.78 36.65 -11.76
CA ILE A 139 18.14 38.06 -11.58
C ILE A 139 18.56 38.73 -12.91
N ASN A 140 18.97 37.96 -13.92
CA ASN A 140 19.41 38.48 -15.22
C ASN A 140 18.29 38.57 -16.28
N VAL A 141 17.02 38.37 -15.89
CA VAL A 141 15.84 38.54 -16.76
C VAL A 141 15.03 39.74 -16.26
N GLU A 142 15.65 40.93 -16.27
CA GLU A 142 14.99 42.25 -16.31
C GLU A 142 15.78 43.19 -17.22
#